data_AF-A0A0N4XKJ7-F1
#
_entry.id   AF-A0A0N4XKJ7-F1
#
_cell.length_a   1.000
_cell.length_b   1.000
_cell.length_c   1.000
_cell.angle_alpha   90.00
_cell.angle_beta   90.00
_cell.angle_gamma   90.00
#
_symmetry.space_group_name_H-M   'P 1'
#
loop_
_entity.id
_entity.type
_entity.pdbx_description
1 polymer ?
#
loop_
_entity_poly.entity_id
_entity_poly.type
_entity_poly.pdbx_seq_one_letter_code
_entity_poly.pdbx_strand_id
1 'polypeptide(L)'
;MPSTLYPMHGYTMKHLADELARRKHDVTWLEYGPLQSKTSLSKDVKRIYWPVQFDHAAFSDMFVHRNHSIHDQLWDPNFEMPNEQTTAWLASVRLCDRLLTRYRTKFDELVKERFDTVVVDDLYNPCGMLQVA
;
A
#
# COMPACT_ATOMS: atom_id res chain seq x y z
N MET A 1 4.34 -7.68 2.19
CA MET A 1 3.79 -6.75 3.18
C MET A 1 3.45 -5.40 2.51
N PRO A 2 2.29 -4.75 2.82
CA PRO A 2 1.91 -3.40 2.34
C PRO A 2 3.07 -2.43 2.09
N SER A 3 2.97 -1.58 1.08
CA SER A 3 3.98 -0.56 0.74
C SER A 3 4.27 0.43 1.86
N THR A 4 3.40 0.52 2.88
CA THR A 4 3.68 1.18 4.16
C THR A 4 4.77 0.49 4.99
N LEU A 5 5.20 -0.72 4.62
CA LEU A 5 6.03 -1.64 5.42
C LEU A 5 7.32 -2.05 4.72
N TYR A 6 7.25 -2.29 3.40
CA TYR A 6 8.43 -2.37 2.55
C TYR A 6 8.40 -1.15 1.63
N PRO A 7 9.17 -0.10 1.97
CA PRO A 7 9.11 1.15 1.25
C PRO A 7 9.57 1.01 -0.20
N MET A 8 10.21 -0.12 -0.58
CA MET A 8 10.67 -0.41 -1.94
C MET A 8 9.58 -0.23 -2.99
N HIS A 9 8.36 -0.71 -2.74
CA HIS A 9 7.24 -0.53 -3.68
C HIS A 9 6.82 0.94 -3.76
N GLY A 10 6.73 1.58 -2.59
CA GLY A 10 6.48 3.02 -2.47
C GLY A 10 7.54 3.89 -3.15
N TYR A 11 8.81 3.48 -3.19
CA TYR A 11 9.89 4.21 -3.87
C TYR A 11 9.73 4.18 -5.38
N THR A 12 9.47 3.01 -5.97
CA THR A 12 9.22 2.89 -7.41
C THR A 12 7.98 3.70 -7.81
N MET A 13 6.89 3.56 -7.06
CA MET A 13 5.66 4.31 -7.31
C MET A 13 5.86 5.82 -7.14
N LYS A 14 6.65 6.26 -6.15
CA LYS A 14 6.99 7.67 -5.95
C LYS A 14 7.64 8.26 -7.20
N HIS A 15 8.63 7.57 -7.77
CA HIS A 15 9.30 8.06 -8.98
C HIS A 15 8.32 8.25 -10.14
N LEU A 16 7.37 7.32 -10.30
CA LEU A 16 6.30 7.46 -11.28
C LEU A 16 5.40 8.66 -10.98
N ALA A 17 4.93 8.82 -9.75
CA ALA A 17 4.06 9.92 -9.33
C ALA A 17 4.72 11.29 -9.53
N ASP A 18 5.98 11.44 -9.12
CA ASP A 18 6.76 12.67 -9.28
C ASP A 18 6.95 13.03 -10.76
N GLU A 19 7.23 12.03 -11.61
CA GLU A 19 7.43 12.23 -13.05
C GLU A 19 6.12 12.62 -13.76
N LEU A 20 4.99 12.01 -13.37
CA LEU A 20 3.66 12.37 -13.90
C LEU A 20 3.30 13.80 -13.50
N ALA A 21 3.50 14.18 -12.24
CA ALA A 21 3.26 15.54 -11.77
C ALA A 21 4.15 16.56 -12.51
N ARG A 22 5.44 16.22 -12.72
CA ARG A 22 6.39 17.04 -13.50
C ARG A 22 5.90 17.28 -14.93
N ARG A 23 5.24 16.28 -15.54
CA ARG A 23 4.62 16.36 -16.87
C ARG A 23 3.24 17.01 -16.90
N LYS A 24 2.81 17.61 -15.78
CA LYS A 24 1.53 18.32 -15.63
C LYS A 24 0.28 17.42 -15.66
N HIS A 25 0.44 16.15 -15.29
CA HIS A 25 -0.71 15.31 -14.96
C HIS A 25 -1.21 15.63 -13.55
N ASP A 26 -2.53 15.50 -13.32
CA ASP A 26 -3.11 15.51 -11.98
C ASP A 26 -2.90 14.14 -11.33
N VAL A 27 -2.23 14.10 -10.19
CA VAL A 27 -1.80 12.86 -9.54
C VAL A 27 -2.32 12.83 -8.12
N THR A 28 -3.14 11.82 -7.83
CA THR A 28 -3.58 11.50 -6.47
C THR A 28 -2.84 10.27 -5.96
N TRP A 29 -2.16 10.42 -4.83
CA TRP A 29 -1.49 9.35 -4.10
C TRP A 29 -2.35 8.94 -2.90
N LEU A 30 -3.02 7.79 -3.01
CA LEU A 30 -3.81 7.23 -1.92
C LEU A 30 -3.01 6.19 -1.13
N GLU A 31 -2.95 6.37 0.18
CA GLU A 31 -2.41 5.40 1.13
C GLU A 31 -3.43 5.07 2.21
N TYR A 32 -3.34 3.86 2.74
CA TYR A 32 -4.04 3.48 3.94
C TYR A 32 -3.19 2.51 4.77
N GLY A 33 -3.38 2.52 6.08
CA GLY A 33 -2.62 1.66 6.97
C GLY A 33 -2.53 2.19 8.40
N PRO A 34 -1.74 1.52 9.26
CA PRO A 34 -1.58 1.94 10.65
C PRO A 34 -0.71 3.19 10.78
N LEU A 35 0.22 3.39 9.85
CA LEU A 35 1.16 4.51 9.79
C LEU A 35 1.26 5.06 8.36
N GLN A 36 1.27 6.38 8.24
CA GLN A 36 1.52 7.06 6.98
C GLN A 36 3.00 6.91 6.61
N SER A 37 3.30 6.67 5.33
CA SER A 37 4.68 6.50 4.89
C SER A 37 5.48 7.80 5.05
N LYS A 38 6.78 7.71 5.34
CA LYS A 38 7.68 8.88 5.42
C LYS A 38 8.15 9.35 4.04
N THR A 39 7.62 8.77 2.97
CA THR A 39 7.96 9.11 1.58
C THR A 39 7.63 10.58 1.31
N SER A 40 8.63 11.34 0.88
CA SER A 40 8.45 12.71 0.39
C SER A 40 7.94 12.65 -1.05
N LEU A 41 6.82 13.31 -1.34
CA LEU A 41 6.24 13.40 -2.69
C LEU A 41 6.42 14.84 -3.21
N SER A 42 6.42 15.01 -4.53
CA SER A 42 6.30 16.33 -5.15
C SER A 42 5.09 17.09 -4.58
N LYS A 43 5.22 18.42 -4.46
CA LYS A 43 4.14 19.31 -3.97
C LYS A 43 2.90 19.28 -4.86
N ASP A 44 3.09 18.93 -6.12
CA ASP A 44 2.03 18.84 -7.13
C ASP A 44 1.26 17.50 -7.05
N VAL A 45 1.66 16.57 -6.16
CA VAL A 45 0.95 15.30 -5.92
C VAL A 45 -0.01 15.47 -4.74
N LYS A 46 -1.31 15.26 -4.99
CA LYS A 46 -2.34 15.27 -3.93
C LYS A 46 -2.24 13.98 -3.12
N ARG A 47 -1.81 14.09 -1.87
CA ARG A 47 -1.70 12.93 -0.96
C ARG A 47 -2.97 12.76 -0.13
N ILE A 48 -3.52 11.55 -0.12
CA ILE A 48 -4.63 11.12 0.71
C ILE A 48 -4.15 9.97 1.59
N TYR A 49 -4.41 10.05 2.90
CA TYR A 49 -4.09 8.97 3.83
C TYR A 49 -5.31 8.59 4.68
N TRP A 50 -5.63 7.30 4.72
CA TRP A 50 -6.69 6.74 5.55
C TRP A 50 -6.12 5.87 6.68
N PRO A 51 -6.21 6.30 7.95
CA PRO A 51 -5.69 5.52 9.06
C PRO A 51 -6.56 4.30 9.34
N VAL A 52 -5.96 3.11 9.27
CA VAL A 52 -6.60 1.82 9.52
C VAL A 52 -5.71 0.97 10.41
N GLN A 53 -6.26 0.47 11.51
CA GLN A 53 -5.55 -0.40 12.44
C GLN A 53 -6.01 -1.85 12.26
N PHE A 54 -5.11 -2.79 12.58
CA PHE A 54 -5.46 -4.20 12.68
C PHE A 54 -6.38 -4.44 13.89
N ASP A 55 -7.21 -5.47 13.78
CA ASP A 55 -8.10 -5.94 14.83
C ASP A 55 -7.44 -6.95 15.78
N HIS A 56 -6.29 -7.51 15.38
CA HIS A 56 -5.54 -8.49 16.16
C HIS A 56 -4.11 -8.04 16.48
N ALA A 57 -3.72 -8.15 17.75
CA ALA A 57 -2.38 -7.80 18.23
C ALA A 57 -1.28 -8.61 17.52
N ALA A 58 -1.52 -9.88 17.20
CA ALA A 58 -0.57 -10.71 16.47
C ALA A 58 -0.19 -10.11 15.11
N PHE A 59 -1.15 -9.47 14.41
CA PHE A 59 -0.81 -8.73 13.21
C PHE A 59 0.08 -7.55 13.60
N SER A 60 -0.37 -6.66 14.49
CA SER A 60 0.41 -5.51 15.00
C SER A 60 1.85 -5.86 15.42
N ASP A 61 2.06 -6.97 16.11
CA ASP A 61 3.37 -7.42 16.59
C ASP A 61 4.30 -7.82 15.44
N MET A 62 3.76 -8.41 14.38
CA MET A 62 4.51 -8.66 13.14
C MET A 62 4.96 -7.37 12.46
N PHE A 63 4.26 -6.24 12.67
CA PHE A 63 4.68 -4.92 12.16
C PHE A 63 5.84 -4.32 12.96
N VAL A 64 5.92 -4.59 14.27
CA VAL A 64 6.85 -3.92 15.19
C VAL A 64 8.15 -4.70 15.37
N HIS A 65 8.12 -6.04 15.30
CA HIS A 65 9.22 -6.88 15.78
C HIS A 65 10.08 -7.55 14.69
N ARG A 66 10.04 -7.10 13.44
CA ARG A 66 10.76 -7.81 12.38
C ARG A 66 12.29 -7.66 12.48
N ASN A 67 12.94 -8.83 12.53
CA ASN A 67 14.38 -9.01 12.45
C ASN A 67 14.78 -8.95 10.97
N HIS A 68 15.37 -7.84 10.53
CA HIS A 68 15.67 -7.53 9.12
C HIS A 68 16.93 -8.27 8.57
N SER A 69 17.34 -9.39 9.16
CA SER A 69 18.67 -9.98 8.96
C SER A 69 18.82 -10.91 7.74
N ILE A 70 18.06 -10.72 6.66
CA ILE A 70 18.10 -11.55 5.43
C ILE A 70 18.50 -10.75 4.18
N HIS A 71 19.21 -9.64 4.38
CA HIS A 71 19.62 -8.74 3.30
C HIS A 71 20.44 -9.41 2.19
N ASP A 72 21.17 -10.46 2.53
CA ASP A 72 21.98 -11.30 1.66
C ASP A 72 21.17 -12.24 0.77
N GLN A 73 19.95 -12.62 1.17
CA GLN A 73 19.08 -13.54 0.42
C GLN A 73 18.09 -12.81 -0.50
N LEU A 74 17.98 -11.48 -0.40
CA LEU A 74 17.06 -10.66 -1.20
C LEU A 74 17.26 -10.77 -2.72
N TRP A 75 18.47 -11.13 -3.16
CA TRP A 75 18.82 -11.22 -4.58
C TRP A 75 18.90 -12.66 -5.10
N ASP A 76 18.61 -13.66 -4.26
CA ASP A 76 18.54 -15.04 -4.71
C ASP A 76 17.18 -15.27 -5.41
N PRO A 77 17.16 -15.57 -6.72
CA PRO A 77 15.92 -15.78 -7.47
C PRO A 77 15.14 -17.01 -7.01
N ASN A 78 15.75 -17.91 -6.22
CA ASN A 78 15.11 -19.10 -5.66
C ASN A 78 14.71 -18.91 -4.20
N PHE A 79 15.01 -17.76 -3.60
CA PHE A 79 14.65 -17.49 -2.22
C PHE A 79 13.18 -17.09 -2.13
N GLU A 80 12.35 -18.07 -1.82
CA GLU A 80 10.96 -17.85 -1.46
C GLU A 80 10.79 -17.83 0.07
N MET A 81 10.06 -16.83 0.55
CA MET A 81 9.56 -16.83 1.92
C MET A 81 8.04 -17.05 1.91
N PRO A 82 7.57 -18.29 1.65
CA PRO A 82 6.15 -18.56 1.46
C PRO A 82 5.31 -18.17 2.69
N ASN A 83 5.87 -18.33 3.90
CA ASN A 83 5.22 -17.89 5.13
C ASN A 83 5.06 -16.37 5.19
N GLU A 84 6.07 -15.62 4.75
CA GLU A 84 6.01 -14.16 4.69
C GLU A 84 5.03 -13.68 3.62
N GLN A 85 5.06 -14.27 2.42
CA GLN A 85 4.14 -13.92 1.34
C GLN A 85 2.70 -14.21 1.76
N THR A 86 2.45 -15.39 2.32
CA THR A 86 1.12 -15.79 2.82
C THR A 86 0.66 -14.86 3.94
N THR A 87 1.53 -14.55 4.91
CA THR A 87 1.12 -13.69 6.03
C THR A 87 0.94 -12.24 5.60
N ALA A 88 1.78 -11.75 4.68
CA ALA A 88 1.62 -10.44 4.06
C ALA A 88 0.27 -10.33 3.33
N TRP A 89 -0.08 -11.35 2.56
CA TRP A 89 -1.36 -11.43 1.87
C TRP A 89 -2.53 -11.41 2.85
N LEU A 90 -2.51 -12.26 3.89
CA LEU A 90 -3.55 -12.30 4.91
C LEU A 90 -3.68 -10.96 5.67
N ALA A 91 -2.56 -10.34 6.02
CA ALA A 91 -2.55 -9.03 6.66
C ALA A 91 -3.16 -7.96 5.73
N SER A 92 -2.81 -7.97 4.44
CA SER A 92 -3.38 -7.06 3.44
C SER A 92 -4.91 -7.25 3.28
N VAL A 93 -5.40 -8.49 3.28
CA VAL A 93 -6.84 -8.79 3.22
C VAL A 93 -7.56 -8.28 4.48
N ARG A 94 -6.99 -8.51 5.67
CA ARG A 94 -7.55 -8.01 6.93
C ARG A 94 -7.58 -6.50 7.00
N LEU A 95 -6.49 -5.84 6.59
CA LEU A 95 -6.44 -4.38 6.50
C LEU A 95 -7.50 -3.84 5.55
N CYS A 96 -7.76 -4.58 4.46
CA CYS A 96 -8.79 -4.21 3.51
C CYS A 96 -10.21 -4.29 4.07
N ASP A 97 -10.54 -5.38 4.76
CA ASP A 97 -11.83 -5.55 5.42
C ASP A 97 -12.11 -4.40 6.41
N ARG A 98 -11.08 -4.00 7.17
CA ARG A 98 -11.14 -2.86 8.09
C ARG A 98 -11.31 -1.54 7.36
N LEU A 99 -10.59 -1.34 6.25
CA LEU A 99 -10.72 -0.15 5.42
C LEU A 99 -12.15 -0.01 4.89
N LEU A 100 -12.69 -1.07 4.28
CA LEU A 100 -14.04 -1.05 3.73
C LEU A 100 -15.09 -0.90 4.83
N THR A 101 -14.94 -1.55 5.99
CA THR A 101 -15.87 -1.36 7.11
C THR A 101 -15.94 0.10 7.59
N ARG A 102 -14.79 0.80 7.63
CA ARG A 102 -14.71 2.15 8.20
C ARG A 102 -14.89 3.28 7.17
N TYR A 103 -14.44 3.06 5.94
CA TYR A 103 -14.29 4.08 4.92
C TYR A 103 -15.04 3.75 3.62
N ARG A 104 -15.97 2.78 3.63
CA ARG A 104 -16.76 2.41 2.44
C ARG A 104 -17.27 3.61 1.67
N THR A 105 -17.96 4.53 2.34
CA THR A 105 -18.55 5.72 1.68
C THR A 105 -17.48 6.58 1.00
N LYS A 106 -16.33 6.78 1.64
CA LYS A 106 -15.22 7.54 1.04
C LYS A 106 -14.59 6.80 -0.14
N PHE A 107 -14.51 5.48 -0.07
CA PHE A 107 -14.04 4.64 -1.17
C PHE A 107 -15.02 4.70 -2.34
N ASP A 108 -16.32 4.58 -2.10
CA ASP A 108 -17.38 4.70 -3.10
C ASP A 108 -17.42 6.09 -3.74
N GLU A 109 -17.12 7.14 -2.98
CA GLU A 109 -16.95 8.51 -3.50
C GLU A 109 -15.71 8.63 -4.38
N LEU A 110 -14.58 8.07 -3.93
CA LEU A 110 -13.34 8.08 -4.71
C LEU A 110 -13.49 7.33 -6.04
N VAL A 111 -14.17 6.18 -6.04
CA VAL A 111 -14.44 5.40 -7.26
C VAL A 111 -15.31 6.17 -8.27
N LYS A 112 -16.10 7.16 -7.81
CA LYS A 112 -16.88 8.03 -8.70
C LYS A 112 -16.04 9.16 -9.30
N GLU A 113 -14.84 9.44 -8.78
CA GLU A 113 -13.92 10.37 -9.42
C GLU A 113 -13.44 9.79 -10.76
N ARG A 114 -13.16 10.68 -11.74
CA ARG A 114 -12.69 10.27 -13.06
C ARG A 114 -11.17 10.19 -13.05
N PHE A 115 -10.64 8.99 -13.12
CA PHE A 115 -9.21 8.74 -13.34
C PHE A 115 -8.96 8.26 -14.77
N ASP A 116 -7.99 8.86 -15.46
CA ASP A 116 -7.54 8.36 -16.76
C ASP A 116 -6.73 7.06 -16.63
N THR A 117 -6.08 6.84 -15.48
CA THR A 117 -5.29 5.63 -15.18
C THR A 117 -5.21 5.43 -13.67
N VAL A 118 -5.32 4.17 -13.22
CA VAL A 118 -5.13 3.78 -11.81
C VAL A 118 -3.94 2.82 -11.75
N VAL A 119 -2.99 3.12 -10.86
CA VAL A 119 -1.82 2.25 -10.60
C VAL A 119 -1.98 1.67 -9.20
N VAL A 120 -2.05 0.34 -9.11
CA VAL A 120 -2.27 -0.39 -7.86
C VAL A 120 -1.02 -1.21 -7.53
N ASP A 121 -0.65 -1.24 -6.24
CA ASP A 121 0.31 -2.20 -5.72
C ASP A 121 -0.40 -3.54 -5.49
N ASP A 122 -0.55 -4.32 -6.56
CA ASP A 122 -1.34 -5.56 -6.58
C ASP A 122 -0.87 -6.60 -5.56
N LEU A 123 0.43 -6.61 -5.25
CA LEU A 123 1.02 -7.52 -4.28
C LEU A 123 0.51 -7.27 -2.85
N TYR A 124 0.12 -6.03 -2.52
CA TYR A 124 -0.24 -5.67 -1.14
C TYR A 124 -1.47 -4.79 -0.94
N ASN A 125 -2.16 -4.39 -2.01
CA ASN A 125 -3.37 -3.59 -1.97
C ASN A 125 -4.52 -4.36 -2.62
N PRO A 126 -5.00 -5.47 -1.99
CA PRO A 126 -6.11 -6.24 -2.51
C PRO A 126 -7.40 -5.41 -2.60
N CYS A 127 -7.53 -4.31 -1.85
CA CYS A 127 -8.67 -3.39 -1.97
C CYS A 127 -8.77 -2.73 -3.35
N GLY A 128 -7.63 -2.39 -3.96
CA GLY A 128 -7.61 -1.81 -5.30
C GLY A 128 -8.16 -2.78 -6.35
N MET A 129 -8.01 -4.08 -6.12
CA MET A 129 -8.52 -5.15 -7.00
C MET A 129 -10.03 -5.41 -6.83
N LEU A 130 -10.63 -4.96 -5.72
CA LEU A 130 -12.07 -5.07 -5.47
C LEU A 130 -12.91 -4.02 -6.22
N GLN A 131 -12.27 -3.14 -7.02
CA GLN A 131 -12.97 -2.23 -7.94
C GLN A 131 -13.64 -2.95 -9.12
N VAL A 132 -13.45 -4.27 -9.27
CA VAL A 132 -13.99 -5.07 -10.37
C VAL A 132 -15.03 -6.08 -9.83
N ALA A 133 -16.21 -5.60 -9.43
CA ALA A 133 -17.39 -6.43 -9.24
C ALA A 133 -18.67 -5.64 -9.57
#